data_AF-A0A6P1NYJ9-F1
#
_entry.id   AF-A0A6P1NYJ9-F1
#
_cell.length_a   1.000
_cell.length_b   1.000
_cell.length_c   1.000
_cell.angle_alpha   90.00
_cell.angle_beta   90.00
_cell.angle_gamma   90.00
#
_symmetry.space_group_name_H-M   'P 1'
#
loop_
_entity.id
_entity.type
_entity.pdbx_description
1 polymer ?
#
loop_
_entity_poly.entity_id
_entity_poly.type
_entity_poly.pdbx_seq_one_letter_code
_entity_poly.pdbx_strand_id
1 'polypeptide(L)'
;MHIKEQWDRLSPATRQWFFDNPGCVMVPRTLTTAINAEIGENADTDAHGEALLSEGDRLFIQAKSHDNGTATNPTGHQFFDAIQPGQP
;
A
#
# COMPACT_ATOMS: atom_id res chain seq x y z
N MET A 1 8.63 -2.39 -9.34
CA MET A 1 8.26 -1.00 -9.00
C MET A 1 9.22 -0.48 -7.91
N HIS A 2 9.70 0.76 -7.96
CA HIS A 2 10.67 1.34 -6.99
C HIS A 2 10.00 2.43 -6.12
N ILE A 3 8.96 2.05 -5.36
CA ILE A 3 8.18 3.00 -4.56
C ILE A 3 9.04 3.75 -3.57
N LYS A 4 10.00 3.08 -2.94
CA LYS A 4 10.88 3.71 -1.95
C LYS A 4 11.59 4.95 -2.49
N GLU A 5 12.08 4.90 -3.73
CA GLU A 5 12.83 6.00 -4.36
C GLU A 5 11.91 7.12 -4.85
N GLN A 6 10.69 6.76 -5.19
CA GLN A 6 9.67 7.66 -5.73
C GLN A 6 8.72 8.21 -4.67
N TRP A 7 8.83 7.76 -3.41
CA TRP A 7 7.90 8.09 -2.34
C TRP A 7 7.68 9.59 -2.16
N ASP A 8 8.75 10.38 -2.26
CA ASP A 8 8.68 11.84 -2.14
C ASP A 8 8.10 12.54 -3.38
N ARG A 9 7.96 11.84 -4.50
CA ARG A 9 7.33 12.34 -5.73
C ARG A 9 5.85 11.97 -5.82
N LEU A 10 5.40 11.00 -5.03
CA LEU A 10 3.99 10.61 -4.98
C LEU A 10 3.13 11.73 -4.37
N SER A 11 1.90 11.88 -4.82
CA SER A 11 0.94 12.80 -4.23
C SER A 11 0.57 12.36 -2.82
N PRO A 12 0.14 13.29 -1.96
CA PRO A 12 -0.34 12.98 -0.62
C PRO A 12 -1.50 11.95 -0.65
N ALA A 13 -2.39 12.00 -1.64
CA ALA A 13 -3.47 11.03 -1.79
C ALA A 13 -2.96 9.60 -2.00
N THR A 14 -1.96 9.43 -2.86
CA THR A 14 -1.32 8.14 -3.15
C THR A 14 -0.57 7.62 -1.91
N ARG A 15 0.19 8.47 -1.22
CA ARG A 15 0.87 8.09 0.05
C ARG A 15 -0.14 7.69 1.13
N GLN A 16 -1.25 8.43 1.23
CA GLN A 16 -2.34 8.14 2.18
C GLN A 16 -2.96 6.77 1.91
N TRP A 17 -3.15 6.40 0.65
CA TRP A 17 -3.65 5.08 0.30
C TRP A 17 -2.73 3.95 0.78
N PHE A 18 -1.41 4.12 0.65
CA PHE A 18 -0.43 3.17 1.17
C PHE A 18 -0.44 3.09 2.70
N PHE A 19 -0.69 4.21 3.39
CA PHE A 19 -0.84 4.22 4.85
C PHE A 19 -2.11 3.50 5.31
N ASP A 20 -3.20 3.62 4.57
CA ASP A 20 -4.45 2.93 4.83
C ASP A 20 -4.35 1.43 4.51
N ASN A 21 -3.47 1.05 3.58
CA ASN A 21 -3.29 -0.30 3.08
C ASN A 21 -1.83 -0.80 3.21
N PRO A 22 -1.27 -0.89 4.44
CA PRO A 22 0.15 -1.19 4.66
C PRO A 22 0.52 -2.65 4.34
N GLY A 23 -0.45 -3.55 4.33
CA GLY A 23 -0.27 -4.97 3.97
C GLY A 23 -0.35 -5.25 2.48
N CYS A 24 -0.49 -4.22 1.65
CA CYS A 24 -0.71 -4.39 0.23
C CYS A 24 0.49 -5.02 -0.48
N VAL A 25 0.22 -5.94 -1.41
CA VAL A 25 1.24 -6.66 -2.19
C VAL A 25 1.26 -6.19 -3.64
N MET A 26 0.09 -5.79 -4.16
CA MET A 26 -0.12 -5.36 -5.53
C MET A 26 -0.81 -4.01 -5.56
N VAL A 27 -0.33 -3.09 -6.38
CA VAL A 27 -0.96 -1.79 -6.59
C VAL A 27 -2.04 -1.95 -7.67
N PRO A 28 -3.31 -1.62 -7.39
CA PRO A 28 -4.38 -1.71 -8.40
C PRO A 28 -4.09 -0.80 -9.59
N ARG A 29 -4.50 -1.22 -10.80
CA ARG A 29 -4.29 -0.47 -12.06
C ARG A 29 -4.62 1.02 -11.96
N THR A 30 -5.71 1.37 -11.29
CA THR A 30 -6.14 2.77 -11.11
C THR A 30 -5.07 3.57 -10.37
N LEU A 31 -4.52 3.01 -9.29
CA LEU A 31 -3.49 3.68 -8.50
C LEU A 31 -2.14 3.63 -9.21
N THR A 32 -1.82 2.55 -9.91
CA THR A 32 -0.62 2.47 -10.75
C THR A 32 -0.63 3.52 -11.86
N THR A 33 -1.79 3.76 -12.47
CA THR A 33 -1.95 4.80 -13.50
C THR A 33 -1.77 6.19 -12.91
N ALA A 34 -2.32 6.44 -11.72
CA ALA A 34 -2.10 7.69 -11.00
C ALA A 34 -0.61 7.89 -10.71
N ILE A 35 0.04 6.88 -10.13
CA ILE A 35 1.47 6.89 -9.84
C ILE A 35 2.26 7.17 -11.12
N ASN A 36 2.04 6.42 -12.20
CA ASN A 36 2.74 6.63 -13.47
C ASN A 36 2.57 8.06 -14.01
N ALA A 37 1.39 8.67 -13.85
CA ALA A 37 1.14 10.06 -14.24
C ALA A 37 1.91 11.06 -13.35
N GLU A 38 2.13 10.74 -12.08
CA GLU A 38 2.82 11.58 -11.10
C GLU A 38 4.35 11.54 -11.23
N ILE A 39 4.92 10.34 -11.42
CA ILE A 39 6.36 10.13 -11.54
C ILE A 39 6.86 10.16 -13.00
N GLY A 40 5.96 10.07 -13.98
CA GLY A 40 6.30 10.02 -15.40
C GLY A 40 7.06 8.76 -15.81
N GLU A 41 7.06 7.74 -14.95
CA GLU A 41 7.69 6.44 -15.20
C GLU A 41 6.60 5.39 -15.39
N ASN A 42 6.82 4.43 -16.29
CA ASN A 42 5.96 3.25 -16.35
C ASN A 42 6.42 2.30 -15.25
N ALA A 43 5.68 2.27 -14.13
CA ALA A 43 5.81 1.20 -13.17
C ALA A 43 5.75 -0.14 -13.91
N ASP A 44 6.64 -1.06 -13.55
CA ASP A 44 6.60 -2.43 -14.05
C ASP A 44 5.24 -3.03 -13.67
N THR A 45 4.38 -3.19 -14.68
CA THR A 45 3.00 -3.67 -14.51
C THR A 45 2.84 -5.03 -15.15
N ASP A 46 2.08 -5.89 -14.48
CA ASP A 46 1.64 -7.18 -15.02
C ASP A 46 0.63 -6.97 -16.18
N ALA A 47 0.24 -8.05 -16.88
CA ALA A 47 -0.67 -8.04 -18.02
C ALA A 47 -2.00 -7.30 -17.78
N HIS A 48 -2.42 -7.15 -16.53
CA HIS A 48 -3.63 -6.44 -16.13
C HIS A 48 -3.41 -4.94 -15.81
N GLY A 49 -2.17 -4.47 -15.76
CA GLY A 49 -1.79 -3.10 -15.41
C GLY A 49 -1.64 -2.84 -13.91
N GLU A 50 -1.62 -3.90 -13.11
CA GLU A 50 -1.27 -3.88 -11.69
C GLU A 50 0.25 -3.89 -11.51
N ALA A 51 0.76 -3.13 -10.54
CA ALA A 51 2.19 -3.11 -10.23
C ALA A 51 2.47 -3.94 -8.98
N LEU A 52 3.35 -4.92 -9.09
CA LEU A 52 3.81 -5.70 -7.95
C LEU A 52 4.79 -4.88 -7.12
N LEU A 53 4.57 -4.86 -5.81
CA LEU A 53 5.49 -4.26 -4.85
C LEU A 53 6.58 -5.26 -4.52
N SER A 54 7.83 -4.82 -4.62
CA SER A 54 8.95 -5.63 -4.17
C SER A 54 8.88 -5.78 -2.65
N GLU A 55 9.49 -6.83 -2.11
CA GLU A 55 9.55 -7.02 -0.66
C GLU A 55 10.12 -5.80 0.08
N GLY A 56 11.15 -5.16 -0.50
CA GLY A 56 11.71 -3.91 0.03
C GLY A 56 10.74 -2.73 0.05
N ASP A 57 9.88 -2.59 -0.96
CA ASP A 57 8.85 -1.55 -1.00
C ASP A 57 7.77 -1.82 0.05
N ARG A 58 7.37 -3.07 0.21
CA ARG A 58 6.37 -3.50 1.21
C ARG A 58 6.87 -3.21 2.63
N LEU A 59 8.11 -3.57 2.93
CA LEU A 59 8.75 -3.27 4.22
C LEU A 59 8.85 -1.76 4.45
N PHE A 60 9.18 -0.99 3.42
CA PHE A 60 9.24 0.47 3.51
C PHE A 60 7.87 1.10 3.78
N ILE A 61 6.83 0.70 3.03
CA ILE A 61 5.46 1.16 3.24
C ILE A 61 4.99 0.81 4.65
N GLN A 62 5.25 -0.41 5.12
CA GLN A 62 4.89 -0.84 6.46
C GLN A 62 5.61 -0.03 7.54
N ALA A 63 6.91 0.24 7.38
CA ALA A 63 7.67 1.08 8.30
C ALA A 63 7.15 2.53 8.33
N LYS A 64 6.84 3.12 7.16
CA LYS A 64 6.27 4.47 7.05
C LYS A 64 4.86 4.53 7.64
N SER A 65 4.06 3.49 7.47
CA SER A 65 2.72 3.40 8.05
C SER A 65 2.76 3.25 9.56
N HIS A 66 3.75 2.52 10.09
CA HIS A 66 3.98 2.43 11.52
C HIS A 66 4.41 3.80 12.09
N ASP A 67 5.33 4.50 11.43
CA ASP A 67 5.73 5.88 11.78
C ASP A 67 4.56 6.88 11.72
N ASN A 68 3.64 6.72 10.77
CA ASN A 68 2.43 7.54 10.68
C ASN A 68 1.37 7.15 11.75
N GLY A 69 1.27 5.85 12.07
CA GLY A 69 0.33 5.30 13.06
C GLY A 69 0.73 5.58 14.51
N THR A 70 2.02 5.74 14.81
CA THR A 70 2.47 6.19 16.14
C THR A 70 2.06 7.64 16.44
N ALA A 71 1.71 8.44 15.42
CA ALA A 71 1.06 9.75 15.60
C ALA A 71 -0.45 9.65 15.88
N THR A 72 -1.09 8.49 15.68
CA THR A 72 -2.53 8.27 15.87
C THR A 72 -2.86 6.94 16.58
N ASN A 73 -2.38 6.79 17.83
CA ASN A 73 -2.84 5.86 18.88
C ASN A 73 -2.75 4.32 18.62
N PRO A 74 -2.07 3.53 19.49
CA PRO A 74 -1.70 2.13 19.23
C PRO A 74 -2.76 1.11 19.69
N THR A 75 -4.04 1.24 19.33
CA THR A 75 -5.07 0.28 19.80
C THR A 75 -6.29 0.16 18.88
N GLY A 76 -6.10 -0.37 17.68
CA GLY A 76 -7.22 -0.49 16.73
C GLY A 76 -7.15 -1.60 15.68
N HIS A 77 -6.19 -2.53 15.75
CA HIS A 77 -6.24 -3.73 14.90
C HIS A 77 -7.25 -4.72 15.47
N GLN A 78 -8.54 -4.43 15.31
CA GLN A 78 -9.60 -5.39 15.49
C GLN A 78 -9.54 -6.35 14.30
N PHE A 79 -8.78 -7.42 14.46
CA PHE A 79 -8.83 -8.58 13.58
C PHE A 79 -10.29 -9.02 13.47
N PHE A 80 -10.75 -9.25 12.24
CA PHE A 80 -12.07 -9.82 11.97
C PHE A 80 -12.17 -11.16 12.70
N ASP A 81 -12.90 -11.16 13.81
CA ASP A 81 -13.35 -12.36 14.52
C ASP A 81 -14.16 -13.18 13.52
N ALA A 82 -13.56 -14.27 13.05
CA ALA A 82 -14.18 -15.17 12.09
C ALA A 82 -15.42 -15.77 12.77
N ILE A 83 -16.60 -15.38 12.26
CA ILE A 83 -17.86 -16.08 12.56
C ILE A 83 -17.65 -17.57 12.29
N GLN A 84 -17.45 -18.36 13.35
CA GLN A 84 -17.47 -19.81 13.27
C GLN A 84 -18.91 -20.21 12.91
N PRO A 85 -19.17 -20.91 11.79
CA PRO A 85 -20.49 -21.45 11.55
C PRO A 85 -20.77 -22.47 12.68
N GLY A 86 -21.85 -22.20 13.43
CA GLY A 86 -22.29 -23.01 14.56
C GLY A 86 -22.36 -24.49 14.19
N GLN A 87 -21.72 -25.31 15.01
CA GLN A 87 -21.81 -26.76 14.94
C GLN A 87 -23.23 -27.21 15.32
N PRO A 88 -23.86 -28.14 14.57
CA PRO A 88 -24.95 -28.95 15.11
C PRO A 88 -24.44 -30.01 16.10
#